data_AF-A0A2V5QAM3-F1
#
_entry.id   AF-A0A2V5QAM3-F1
#
_cell.length_a   1.000
_cell.length_b   1.000
_cell.length_c   1.000
_cell.angle_alpha   90.00
_cell.angle_beta   90.00
_cell.angle_gamma   90.00
#
_symmetry.space_group_name_H-M   'P 1'
#
loop_
_entity.id
_entity.type
_entity.pdbx_description
1 polymer ?
#
loop_
_entity_poly.entity_id
_entity_poly.type
_entity_poly.pdbx_seq_one_letter_code
_entity_poly.pdbx_strand_id
1 'polypeptide(L)'
;MSIEAMRRATQFLLAGNILLCAVLLSSCETMPQGIQQARIEMAQHIAAEPTGDYFIGRRYYKPDYKFWGYVRRPGQPWSTAELVMLNEKQKLAPDRERVDFGSDNNYEYKLYGSFSGDKVYEPASNGIYPEFVLKGYELIATNPPPIFRSQFRGTASASDLRYVVEKPE
;
A
#
# COMPACT_ATOMS: atom_id res chain seq x y z
N MET A 1 -8.90 54.07 -34.84
CA MET A 1 -9.72 52.99 -34.25
C MET A 1 -10.51 53.57 -33.08
N SER A 2 -11.83 53.41 -33.07
CA SER A 2 -12.71 53.93 -32.00
C SER A 2 -12.52 53.18 -30.68
N ILE A 3 -12.58 53.89 -29.56
CA ILE A 3 -12.45 53.36 -28.18
C ILE A 3 -13.45 52.23 -27.91
N GLU A 4 -14.64 52.28 -28.53
CA GLU A 4 -15.66 51.23 -28.39
C GLU A 4 -15.27 49.90 -29.05
N ALA A 5 -14.56 49.95 -30.18
CA ALA A 5 -14.09 48.74 -30.88
C ALA A 5 -12.99 48.02 -30.07
N MET A 6 -12.15 48.79 -29.38
CA MET A 6 -11.08 48.27 -28.54
C MET A 6 -11.66 47.59 -27.28
N ARG A 7 -12.68 48.19 -26.65
CA ARG A 7 -13.37 47.65 -25.46
C ARG A 7 -14.11 46.34 -25.76
N ARG A 8 -14.77 46.23 -26.92
CA ARG A 8 -15.38 44.98 -27.37
C ARG A 8 -14.34 43.89 -27.62
N ALA A 9 -13.21 44.22 -28.26
CA ALA A 9 -12.13 43.26 -28.48
C ALA A 9 -11.51 42.77 -27.15
N THR A 10 -11.36 43.65 -26.15
CA THR A 10 -10.87 43.24 -24.82
C THR A 10 -11.86 42.32 -24.11
N GLN A 11 -13.16 42.59 -24.21
CA GLN A 11 -14.22 41.74 -23.63
C GLN A 11 -14.28 40.35 -24.28
N PHE A 12 -14.13 40.26 -25.61
CA PHE A 12 -14.06 38.98 -26.31
C PHE A 12 -12.81 38.16 -25.94
N LEU A 13 -11.65 38.82 -25.80
CA LEU A 13 -10.42 38.17 -25.35
C LEU A 13 -10.52 37.69 -23.89
N LEU A 14 -11.12 38.48 -22.99
CA LEU A 14 -11.33 38.08 -21.60
C LEU A 14 -12.28 36.89 -21.50
N ALA A 15 -13.41 36.93 -22.22
CA ALA A 15 -14.39 35.84 -22.23
C ALA A 15 -13.81 34.55 -22.83
N GLY A 16 -13.00 34.64 -23.89
CA GLY A 16 -12.31 33.50 -24.49
C GLY A 16 -11.30 32.85 -23.53
N ASN A 17 -10.54 33.65 -22.77
CA ASN A 17 -9.60 33.14 -21.78
C ASN A 17 -10.30 32.47 -20.59
N ILE A 18 -11.42 33.02 -20.11
CA ILE A 18 -12.21 32.40 -19.04
C ILE A 18 -12.78 31.04 -19.48
N LEU A 19 -13.27 30.96 -20.73
CA LEU A 19 -13.79 29.71 -21.28
C LEU A 19 -12.69 28.65 -21.42
N LEU A 20 -11.49 29.05 -21.85
CA LEU A 20 -10.33 28.15 -21.97
C LEU A 20 -9.83 27.64 -20.61
N CYS A 21 -9.80 28.51 -19.60
CA CYS A 21 -9.49 28.11 -18.21
C CYS A 21 -10.52 27.13 -17.64
N ALA A 22 -11.81 27.30 -17.94
CA ALA A 22 -12.86 26.38 -17.46
C ALA A 22 -12.72 24.97 -18.08
N VAL A 23 -12.32 24.88 -19.35
CA VAL A 23 -12.07 23.59 -20.02
C VAL A 23 -10.86 22.87 -19.42
N LEU A 24 -9.77 23.60 -19.15
CA LEU A 24 -8.53 23.03 -18.58
C LEU A 24 -8.68 22.55 -17.12
N LEU A 25 -9.66 23.07 -16.39
CA LEU A 25 -9.92 22.69 -15.00
C LEU A 25 -10.87 21.48 -14.85
N SER A 26 -11.40 20.94 -15.96
CA SER A 26 -12.35 19.82 -15.94
C SER A 26 -11.71 18.42 -15.90
N SER A 27 -10.38 18.35 -15.77
CA SER A 27 -9.61 17.10 -15.67
C SER A 27 -9.73 16.46 -14.29
N CYS A 28 -10.95 16.12 -13.87
CA CYS A 28 -11.19 15.31 -12.68
C CYS A 28 -11.17 13.83 -13.10
N GLU A 29 -9.98 13.22 -13.01
CA GLU A 29 -9.83 11.76 -13.18
C GLU A 29 -10.77 11.06 -12.19
N THR A 30 -11.86 10.49 -12.71
CA THR A 30 -12.82 9.75 -11.89
C THR A 30 -12.29 8.34 -11.68
N MET A 31 -11.86 8.03 -10.46
CA MET A 31 -11.36 6.70 -10.11
C MET A 31 -12.48 5.65 -10.28
N PRO A 32 -12.17 4.43 -10.78
CA PRO A 32 -13.14 3.34 -10.85
C PRO A 32 -13.80 3.11 -9.47
N GLN A 33 -15.14 3.00 -9.45
CA GLN A 33 -15.95 2.93 -8.23
C GLN A 33 -15.50 1.82 -7.25
N GLY A 34 -15.02 0.68 -7.77
CA GLY A 34 -14.50 -0.42 -6.95
C GLY A 34 -13.21 -0.09 -6.20
N ILE A 35 -12.31 0.71 -6.79
CA ILE A 35 -11.05 1.12 -6.13
C ILE A 35 -11.36 2.07 -4.96
N GLN A 36 -12.31 2.99 -5.16
CA GLN A 36 -12.72 3.93 -4.12
C GLN A 36 -13.36 3.20 -2.93
N GLN A 37 -14.21 2.21 -3.21
CA GLN A 37 -14.84 1.39 -2.18
C GLN A 37 -13.80 0.62 -1.36
N ALA A 38 -12.84 -0.04 -2.01
CA ALA A 38 -11.75 -0.77 -1.33
C ALA A 38 -10.91 0.14 -0.41
N ARG A 39 -10.64 1.38 -0.85
CA ARG A 39 -9.92 2.38 -0.03
C ARG A 39 -10.72 2.82 1.19
N ILE A 40 -12.04 2.98 1.05
CA ILE A 40 -12.94 3.32 2.18
C ILE A 40 -12.99 2.17 3.18
N GLU A 41 -13.15 0.93 2.70
CA GLU A 41 -13.17 -0.28 3.55
C GLU A 41 -11.86 -0.44 4.31
N MET A 42 -10.72 -0.24 3.65
CA MET A 42 -9.40 -0.25 4.30
C MET A 42 -9.31 0.83 5.40
N ALA A 43 -9.74 2.07 5.12
CA ALA A 43 -9.69 3.15 6.09
C ALA A 43 -10.59 2.88 7.31
N GLN A 44 -11.78 2.33 7.08
CA GLN A 44 -12.70 1.90 8.15
C GLN A 44 -12.10 0.77 8.98
N HIS A 45 -11.45 -0.22 8.34
CA HIS A 45 -10.78 -1.31 9.02
C HIS A 45 -9.66 -0.79 9.94
N ILE A 46 -8.81 0.11 9.43
CA ILE A 46 -7.71 0.72 10.20
C ILE A 46 -8.25 1.53 11.39
N ALA A 47 -9.33 2.29 11.19
CA ALA A 47 -9.95 3.07 12.26
C ALA A 47 -10.60 2.20 13.36
N ALA A 48 -11.01 0.98 13.02
CA ALA A 48 -11.59 0.02 13.96
C ALA A 48 -10.54 -0.82 14.71
N GLU A 49 -9.25 -0.70 14.38
CA GLU A 49 -8.18 -1.46 15.04
C GLU A 49 -8.06 -1.04 16.52
N PRO A 50 -8.11 -2.00 17.46
CA PRO A 50 -7.83 -1.71 18.85
C PRO A 50 -6.43 -1.10 19.03
N THR A 51 -6.27 -0.21 20.00
CA THR A 51 -4.94 0.22 20.42
C THR A 51 -4.29 -0.89 21.25
N GLY A 52 -3.00 -1.12 21.10
CA GLY A 52 -2.28 -2.10 21.92
C GLY A 52 -0.81 -2.22 21.56
N ASP A 53 -0.09 -3.03 22.35
CA ASP A 53 1.32 -3.38 22.11
C ASP A 53 1.42 -4.56 21.15
N TYR A 54 1.08 -4.28 19.89
CA TYR A 54 1.19 -5.22 18.78
C TYR A 54 1.39 -4.45 17.48
N PHE A 55 1.67 -5.20 16.42
CA PHE A 55 1.81 -4.69 15.06
C PHE A 55 0.79 -5.36 14.15
N ILE A 56 0.45 -4.71 13.05
CA ILE A 56 -0.35 -5.28 11.96
C ILE A 56 0.60 -5.68 10.84
N GLY A 57 0.52 -6.93 10.42
CA GLY A 57 1.35 -7.51 9.37
C GLY A 57 0.52 -7.97 8.17
N ARG A 58 0.92 -7.61 6.95
CA ARG A 58 0.41 -8.18 5.69
C ARG A 58 1.49 -9.05 5.11
N ARG A 59 1.19 -10.33 4.94
CA ARG A 59 2.10 -11.25 4.25
C ARG A 59 2.28 -10.81 2.81
N TYR A 60 3.53 -10.61 2.40
CA TYR A 60 3.90 -10.33 1.01
C TYR A 60 4.95 -11.35 0.56
N TYR A 61 4.48 -12.42 -0.07
CA TYR A 61 5.33 -13.52 -0.51
C TYR A 61 5.83 -13.32 -1.92
N LYS A 62 7.12 -13.54 -2.09
CA LYS A 62 7.74 -13.79 -3.38
C LYS A 62 8.67 -15.00 -3.27
N PRO A 63 8.63 -15.97 -4.20
CA PRO A 63 9.41 -17.20 -4.10
C PRO A 63 10.92 -17.00 -3.94
N ASP A 64 11.47 -16.01 -4.65
CA ASP A 64 12.91 -15.78 -4.73
C ASP A 64 13.45 -14.94 -3.55
N TYR A 65 12.57 -14.29 -2.77
CA TYR A 65 12.94 -13.29 -1.76
C TYR A 65 12.83 -13.85 -0.35
N LYS A 66 13.65 -13.31 0.57
CA LYS A 66 13.63 -13.75 1.99
C LYS A 66 12.84 -12.83 2.92
N PHE A 67 12.37 -11.68 2.46
CA PHE A 67 11.45 -10.87 3.26
C PHE A 67 10.14 -11.57 3.54
N TRP A 68 9.53 -11.21 4.66
CA TRP A 68 8.26 -11.76 5.06
C TRP A 68 7.07 -10.92 4.57
N GLY A 69 7.09 -9.62 4.80
CA GLY A 69 5.91 -8.80 4.54
C GLY A 69 5.99 -7.41 5.13
N TYR A 70 4.88 -6.70 5.01
CA TYR A 70 4.75 -5.32 5.48
C TYR A 70 4.23 -5.30 6.91
N VAL A 71 4.87 -4.52 7.78
CA VAL A 71 4.52 -4.37 9.19
C VAL A 71 4.33 -2.90 9.53
N ARG A 72 3.26 -2.57 10.25
CA ARG A 72 2.96 -1.22 10.76
C ARG A 72 2.37 -1.26 12.16
N ARG A 73 2.30 -0.10 12.82
CA ARG A 73 1.53 0.00 14.06
C ARG A 73 0.02 0.07 13.77
N PRO A 74 -0.83 -0.32 14.75
CA PRO A 74 -2.27 -0.15 14.65
C PRO A 74 -2.65 1.32 14.41
N GLY A 75 -3.69 1.54 13.62
CA GLY A 75 -4.18 2.88 13.27
C GLY A 75 -3.31 3.66 12.26
N GLN A 76 -2.13 3.15 11.91
CA GLN A 76 -1.32 3.74 10.83
C GLN A 76 -1.81 3.28 9.45
N PRO A 77 -1.69 4.12 8.40
CA PRO A 77 -1.98 3.70 7.04
C PRO A 77 -0.94 2.68 6.54
N TRP A 78 -1.31 1.88 5.54
CA TRP A 78 -0.38 0.89 4.97
C TRP A 78 0.82 1.53 4.26
N SER A 79 0.68 2.76 3.75
CA SER A 79 1.79 3.53 3.16
C SER A 79 2.95 3.82 4.12
N THR A 80 2.77 3.69 5.43
CA THR A 80 3.86 3.80 6.42
C THR A 80 4.43 2.45 6.85
N ALA A 81 3.93 1.34 6.31
CA ALA A 81 4.39 0.01 6.67
C ALA A 81 5.81 -0.26 6.15
N GLU A 82 6.59 -0.95 6.96
CA GLU A 82 7.95 -1.35 6.63
C GLU A 82 7.97 -2.77 6.10
N LEU A 83 8.69 -3.02 5.00
CA LEU A 83 8.96 -4.38 4.53
C LEU A 83 10.06 -5.00 5.41
N VAL A 84 9.75 -6.07 6.13
CA VAL A 84 10.63 -6.58 7.20
C VAL A 84 11.23 -7.95 6.90
N MET A 85 12.42 -8.18 7.47
CA MET A 85 12.87 -9.54 7.80
C MET A 85 12.28 -9.93 9.14
N LEU A 86 11.70 -11.13 9.23
CA LEU A 86 11.38 -11.70 10.53
C LEU A 86 12.60 -12.38 11.12
N ASN A 87 12.91 -12.04 12.37
CA ASN A 87 13.78 -12.84 13.21
C ASN A 87 12.92 -13.86 13.95
N GLU A 88 13.12 -15.11 13.57
CA GLU A 88 12.28 -16.24 13.97
C GLU A 88 12.95 -17.14 15.01
N LYS A 89 13.96 -16.62 15.73
CA LYS A 89 14.67 -17.40 16.77
C LYS A 89 13.75 -17.86 17.90
N GLN A 90 12.67 -17.12 18.15
CA GLN A 90 11.69 -17.43 19.22
C GLN A 90 10.39 -18.01 18.66
N LYS A 91 9.88 -17.47 17.55
CA LYS A 91 8.66 -17.93 16.91
C LYS A 91 8.82 -17.91 15.40
N LEU A 92 8.45 -19.03 14.75
CA LEU A 92 8.40 -19.13 13.30
C LEU A 92 7.23 -18.33 12.72
N ALA A 93 7.38 -17.86 11.48
CA ALA A 93 6.32 -17.29 10.69
C ALA A 93 5.23 -18.32 10.38
N PRO A 94 3.97 -17.89 10.14
CA PRO A 94 2.84 -18.81 10.04
C PRO A 94 2.97 -19.88 8.95
N ASP A 95 3.44 -19.50 7.75
CA ASP A 95 3.67 -20.42 6.64
C ASP A 95 4.78 -21.43 6.92
N ARG A 96 5.87 -20.97 7.55
CA ARG A 96 7.04 -21.79 7.87
C ARG A 96 6.78 -22.78 9.00
N GLU A 97 5.96 -22.41 9.98
CA GLU A 97 5.53 -23.31 11.05
C GLU A 97 4.71 -24.49 10.50
N ARG A 98 4.01 -24.30 9.38
CA ARG A 98 3.25 -25.33 8.66
C ARG A 98 4.05 -26.04 7.57
N VAL A 99 5.27 -25.58 7.29
CA VAL A 99 6.12 -26.06 6.17
C VAL A 99 5.41 -25.88 4.81
N ASP A 100 4.60 -24.84 4.68
CA ASP A 100 3.81 -24.54 3.49
C ASP A 100 4.09 -23.09 3.04
N PHE A 101 5.29 -22.89 2.48
CA PHE A 101 5.87 -21.57 2.22
C PHE A 101 5.00 -20.72 1.29
N GLY A 102 4.62 -19.53 1.77
CA GLY A 102 3.81 -18.59 0.99
C GLY A 102 2.33 -18.95 0.84
N SER A 103 1.86 -20.04 1.45
CA SER A 103 0.44 -20.42 1.47
C SER A 103 -0.47 -19.34 2.05
N ASP A 104 0.08 -18.49 2.91
CA ASP A 104 -0.60 -17.39 3.56
C ASP A 104 -0.37 -16.04 2.88
N ASN A 105 0.05 -16.03 1.61
CA ASN A 105 0.24 -14.77 0.88
C ASN A 105 -1.04 -13.91 0.92
N ASN A 106 -0.87 -12.60 1.15
CA ASN A 106 -1.94 -11.62 1.36
C ASN A 106 -2.72 -11.74 2.69
N TYR A 107 -2.42 -12.70 3.57
CA TYR A 107 -3.11 -12.77 4.87
C TYR A 107 -2.73 -11.59 5.77
N GLU A 108 -3.64 -11.22 6.66
CA GLU A 108 -3.45 -10.22 7.70
C GLU A 108 -3.24 -10.87 9.06
N TYR A 109 -2.25 -10.39 9.80
CA TYR A 109 -1.93 -10.87 11.12
C TYR A 109 -1.78 -9.72 12.11
N LYS A 110 -2.19 -10.00 13.35
CA LYS A 110 -1.64 -9.30 14.51
C LYS A 110 -0.30 -9.95 14.83
N LEU A 111 0.75 -9.16 15.00
CA LEU A 111 2.08 -9.62 15.33
C LEU A 111 2.49 -9.09 16.70
N TYR A 112 3.01 -9.99 17.54
CA TYR A 112 3.61 -9.65 18.81
C TYR A 112 5.13 -9.75 18.67
N GLY A 113 5.83 -8.68 19.04
CA GLY A 113 7.25 -8.58 18.76
C GLY A 113 7.75 -7.15 18.84
N SER A 114 8.94 -6.93 18.31
CA SER A 114 9.56 -5.60 18.27
C SER A 114 10.58 -5.52 17.15
N PHE A 115 10.76 -4.32 16.59
CA PHE A 115 11.93 -4.03 15.77
C PHE A 115 13.19 -4.09 16.64
N SER A 116 14.22 -4.83 16.22
CA SER A 116 15.48 -4.92 16.98
C SER A 116 16.34 -3.66 16.86
N GLY A 117 16.11 -2.87 15.80
CA GLY A 117 16.99 -1.76 15.40
C GLY A 117 18.06 -2.19 14.39
N ASP A 118 18.26 -3.49 14.22
CA ASP A 118 19.15 -4.04 13.21
C ASP A 118 18.52 -4.04 11.82
N LYS A 119 19.38 -4.21 10.82
CA LYS A 119 18.97 -4.34 9.42
C LYS A 119 19.62 -5.58 8.80
N VAL A 120 18.89 -6.22 7.89
CA VAL A 120 19.30 -7.47 7.25
C VAL A 120 19.37 -7.26 5.74
N TYR A 121 20.46 -7.73 5.15
CA TYR A 121 20.66 -7.74 3.71
C TYR A 121 19.87 -8.90 3.07
N GLU A 122 19.16 -8.61 1.99
CA GLU A 122 18.40 -9.59 1.21
C GLU A 122 18.99 -9.66 -0.21
N PRO A 123 19.62 -10.79 -0.59
CA PRO A 123 20.34 -10.86 -1.85
C PRO A 123 19.47 -10.77 -3.11
N ALA A 124 18.21 -11.25 -3.08
CA ALA A 124 17.38 -11.30 -4.29
C ALA A 124 16.92 -9.91 -4.74
N SER A 125 16.61 -9.02 -3.80
CA SER A 125 16.30 -7.61 -4.05
C SER A 125 17.53 -6.71 -4.05
N ASN A 126 18.67 -7.22 -3.55
CA ASN A 126 19.84 -6.44 -3.17
C ASN A 126 19.49 -5.31 -2.18
N GLY A 127 18.47 -5.53 -1.35
CA GLY A 127 17.92 -4.56 -0.41
C GLY A 127 18.42 -4.77 1.01
N ILE A 128 18.22 -3.74 1.85
CA ILE A 128 18.46 -3.80 3.29
C ILE A 128 17.15 -3.47 3.99
N TYR A 129 16.67 -4.39 4.82
CA TYR A 129 15.37 -4.31 5.47
C TYR A 129 15.49 -4.31 6.98
N PRO A 130 14.62 -3.60 7.72
CA PRO A 130 14.58 -3.68 9.16
C PRO A 130 14.25 -5.11 9.63
N GLU A 131 14.86 -5.50 10.73
CA GLU A 131 14.58 -6.78 11.39
C GLU A 131 13.46 -6.62 12.43
N PHE A 132 12.46 -7.49 12.35
CA PHE A 132 11.37 -7.60 13.32
C PHE A 132 11.46 -8.93 14.08
N VAL A 133 11.66 -8.86 15.39
CA VAL A 133 11.74 -10.04 16.27
C VAL A 133 10.33 -10.55 16.56
N LEU A 134 9.97 -11.68 15.95
CA LEU A 134 8.66 -12.30 16.12
C LEU A 134 8.61 -13.10 17.42
N LYS A 135 7.60 -12.82 18.25
CA LYS A 135 7.31 -13.53 19.51
C LYS A 135 5.98 -14.28 19.47
N GLY A 136 5.04 -13.84 18.65
CA GLY A 136 3.73 -14.45 18.50
C GLY A 136 2.94 -13.79 17.39
N TYR A 137 1.83 -14.42 16.99
CA TYR A 137 0.92 -13.85 16.00
C TYR A 137 -0.50 -14.38 16.20
N GLU A 138 -1.49 -13.63 15.70
CA GLU A 138 -2.89 -14.04 15.56
C GLU A 138 -3.34 -13.72 14.13
N LEU A 139 -4.07 -14.65 13.50
CA LEU A 139 -4.69 -14.40 12.20
C LEU A 139 -5.84 -13.40 12.37
N ILE A 140 -5.83 -12.34 11.56
CA ILE A 140 -6.93 -11.37 11.47
C ILE A 140 -7.85 -11.73 10.31
N ALA A 141 -7.29 -11.89 9.11
CA ALA A 141 -8.08 -12.13 7.91
C ALA A 141 -7.29 -12.90 6.85
N THR A 142 -7.97 -13.79 6.11
CA THR A 142 -7.42 -14.51 4.96
C THR A 142 -7.70 -13.81 3.63
N ASN A 143 -8.67 -12.89 3.60
CA ASN A 143 -9.02 -12.08 2.44
C ASN A 143 -9.26 -10.60 2.85
N PRO A 144 -8.20 -9.89 3.27
CA PRO A 144 -8.30 -8.50 3.69
C PRO A 144 -8.41 -7.54 2.50
N PRO A 145 -8.82 -6.27 2.71
CA PRO A 145 -8.90 -5.28 1.65
C PRO A 145 -7.56 -5.09 0.91
N PRO A 146 -7.61 -4.80 -0.41
CA PRO A 146 -6.44 -4.48 -1.22
C PRO A 146 -5.59 -3.33 -0.65
N ILE A 147 -4.27 -3.49 -0.72
CA ILE A 147 -3.29 -2.46 -0.32
C ILE A 147 -2.27 -2.13 -1.41
N PHE A 148 -2.19 -2.93 -2.49
CA PHE A 148 -1.24 -2.71 -3.58
C PHE A 148 -1.92 -2.17 -4.84
N ARG A 149 -1.18 -1.37 -5.60
CA ARG A 149 -1.65 -0.84 -6.90
C ARG A 149 -2.09 -1.94 -7.85
N SER A 150 -1.34 -3.05 -7.92
CA SER A 150 -1.69 -4.22 -8.72
C SER A 150 -3.07 -4.80 -8.37
N GLN A 151 -3.39 -4.87 -7.08
CA GLN A 151 -4.67 -5.38 -6.58
C GLN A 151 -5.83 -4.45 -6.95
N PHE A 152 -5.64 -3.14 -6.89
CA PHE A 152 -6.66 -2.17 -7.31
C PHE A 152 -6.95 -2.22 -8.82
N ARG A 153 -5.92 -2.47 -9.65
CA ARG A 153 -6.07 -2.50 -11.11
C ARG A 153 -6.64 -3.82 -11.63
N GLY A 154 -6.41 -4.94 -10.93
CA GLY A 154 -6.91 -6.26 -11.31
C GLY A 154 -6.27 -6.86 -12.57
N THR A 155 -5.26 -6.22 -13.16
CA THR A 155 -4.65 -6.63 -14.45
C THR A 155 -3.20 -7.08 -14.36
N ALA A 156 -2.59 -7.08 -13.17
CA ALA A 156 -1.19 -7.47 -13.03
C ALA A 156 -1.05 -9.01 -13.11
N SER A 157 -0.20 -9.51 -14.00
CA SER A 157 0.09 -10.94 -14.06
C SER A 157 1.10 -11.34 -12.99
N ALA A 158 1.09 -12.61 -12.58
CA ALA A 158 2.07 -13.15 -11.64
C ALA A 158 3.52 -13.00 -12.16
N SER A 159 3.73 -13.02 -13.49
CA SER A 159 5.02 -12.74 -14.13
C SER A 159 5.46 -11.28 -13.96
N ASP A 160 4.54 -10.32 -14.13
CA ASP A 160 4.86 -8.89 -14.00
C ASP A 160 5.31 -8.54 -12.59
N LEU A 161 4.69 -9.20 -11.60
CA LEU A 161 4.97 -8.96 -10.20
C LEU A 161 6.14 -9.79 -9.67
N ARG A 162 6.69 -10.75 -10.43
CA ARG A 162 7.67 -11.69 -9.89
C ARG A 162 8.89 -10.99 -9.27
N TYR A 163 9.40 -9.95 -9.92
CA TYR A 163 10.60 -9.23 -9.49
C TYR A 163 10.34 -7.80 -8.99
N VAL A 164 9.09 -7.34 -9.04
CA VAL A 164 8.70 -6.00 -8.61
C VAL A 164 8.22 -6.06 -7.17
N VAL A 165 8.95 -5.38 -6.27
CA VAL A 165 8.53 -5.17 -4.88
C VAL A 165 7.63 -3.94 -4.83
N GLU A 166 6.32 -4.17 -4.69
CA GLU A 166 5.34 -3.10 -4.62
C GLU A 166 5.26 -2.50 -3.22
N LYS A 167 5.30 -1.18 -3.12
CA LYS A 167 4.94 -0.51 -1.86
C LYS A 167 3.41 -0.44 -1.73
N PRO A 168 2.87 -0.67 -0.52
CA PRO A 168 1.45 -0.46 -0.29
C PRO A 168 1.08 1.03 -0.36
N GLU A 169 -0.16 1.31 -0.75
CA GLU A 169 -0.77 2.66 -0.87
C GLU A 169 -1.68 3.01 0.32
#